data_AF-A0A424JV25-F1
#
_entry.id   AF-A0A424JV25-F1
#
_cell.length_a   1.000
_cell.length_b   1.000
_cell.length_c   1.000
_cell.angle_alpha   90.00
_cell.angle_beta   90.00
_cell.angle_gamma   90.00
#
_symmetry.space_group_name_H-M   'P 1'
#
loop_
_entity.id
_entity.type
_entity.pdbx_description
1 polymer ?
#
loop_
_entity_poly.entity_id
_entity_poly.type
_entity_poly.pdbx_seq_one_letter_code
_entity_poly.pdbx_strand_id
1 'polypeptide(L)' 'MSLTSRYRALIDQANQAKDRQTCFYYLKQAEKLLQTQSPDQYGIQPVASMVSRSQIQQAA' A
#
# COMPACT_ATOMS: atom_id res chain seq x y z
N MET A 1 13.07 7.29 -5.58
CA MET A 1 11.60 7.15 -5.75
C MET A 1 10.97 8.53 -5.80
N SER A 2 10.18 8.85 -6.85
CA SER A 2 9.35 10.07 -6.85
C SER A 2 7.95 9.73 -6.36
N LEU A 3 7.42 10.51 -5.42
CA LEU A 3 6.04 10.36 -4.96
C LEU A 3 5.06 10.61 -6.12
N THR A 4 4.04 9.76 -6.23
CA THR A 4 3.01 9.90 -7.27
C THR A 4 2.17 11.16 -7.05
N SER A 5 1.64 11.74 -8.12
CA SER A 5 0.71 12.89 -8.05
C SER A 5 -0.49 12.58 -7.14
N ARG A 6 -0.97 11.34 -7.18
CA ARG A 6 -2.08 10.86 -6.34
C ARG A 6 -1.73 10.82 -4.85
N TYR A 7 -0.50 10.46 -4.48
CA TYR A 7 -0.04 10.54 -3.09
C TYR A 7 -0.05 11.99 -2.60
N ARG A 8 0.51 12.91 -3.40
CA ARG A 8 0.56 14.34 -3.04
C ARG A 8 -0.84 14.92 -2.82
N ALA A 9 -1.77 14.61 -3.72
CA ALA A 9 -3.16 15.05 -3.58
C ALA A 9 -3.82 14.57 -2.27
N LEU A 10 -3.56 13.32 -1.85
CA LEU A 10 -4.10 12.80 -0.58
C LEU A 10 -3.49 13.53 0.64
N ILE A 11 -2.21 13.86 0.60
CA ILE A 11 -1.55 14.64 1.65
C ILE A 11 -2.09 16.08 1.69
N ASP A 12 -2.31 16.70 0.53
CA ASP A 12 -2.90 18.03 0.45
C ASP A 12 -4.33 18.06 1.03
N GLN A 13 -5.13 17.03 0.73
CA GLN A 13 -6.47 16.87 1.31
C GLN A 13 -6.42 16.64 2.83
N ALA A 14 -5.45 15.87 3.32
CA ALA A 14 -5.25 15.68 4.76
C ALA A 14 -4.87 17.00 5.47
N ASN A 15 -4.03 17.82 4.83
CA ASN A 15 -3.61 19.12 5.37
C ASN A 15 -4.74 20.17 5.37
N GLN A 16 -5.68 20.06 4.43
CA GLN A 16 -6.85 20.95 4.35
C GLN A 16 -8.02 20.50 5.25
N ALA A 17 -7.94 19.31 5.83
CA ALA A 17 -9.01 18.77 6.67
C ALA A 17 -9.19 19.62 7.94
N LYS A 18 -10.42 20.04 8.20
CA LYS A 18 -10.77 20.85 9.39
C LYS A 18 -11.03 20.03 10.65
N ASP A 19 -11.15 18.72 10.48
CA ASP A 19 -11.40 17.79 11.57
C ASP A 19 -10.44 16.60 11.51
N ARG A 20 -10.24 16.02 12.69
CA ARG A 20 -9.30 14.91 12.87
C ARG A 20 -9.72 13.69 12.06
N GLN A 21 -11.01 13.37 11.97
CA GLN A 21 -11.47 12.16 11.31
C GLN A 21 -11.18 12.20 9.81
N THR A 22 -11.47 13.33 9.17
CA THR A 22 -11.17 13.55 7.75
C THR A 22 -9.67 13.56 7.47
N CYS A 23 -8.87 14.18 8.33
CA CYS A 23 -7.40 14.14 8.23
C CYS A 23 -6.88 12.69 8.25
N PHE A 24 -7.30 11.91 9.25
CA PHE A 24 -6.90 10.51 9.39
C PHE A 24 -7.38 9.64 8.23
N TYR A 25 -8.57 9.91 7.69
CA TYR A 25 -9.10 9.21 6.51
C TYR A 25 -8.14 9.33 5.31
N TYR A 26 -7.72 10.56 4.96
CA TYR A 26 -6.83 10.77 3.82
C TYR A 26 -5.42 10.21 4.05
N LEU A 27 -4.91 10.31 5.28
CA LEU A 27 -3.62 9.69 5.64
C LEU A 27 -3.66 8.16 5.48
N LYS A 28 -4.76 7.50 5.87
CA LYS A 28 -4.92 6.05 5.68
C LYS A 28 -5.01 5.66 4.21
N GLN A 29 -5.64 6.47 3.37
CA GLN A 29 -5.63 6.24 1.92
C GLN A 29 -4.22 6.39 1.33
N ALA A 30 -3.44 7.37 1.80
CA ALA A 30 -2.06 7.58 1.35
C ALA A 30 -1.14 6.41 1.78
N GLU A 31 -1.29 5.92 3.00
CA GLU A 31 -0.59 4.74 3.51
C GLU A 31 -0.88 3.50 2.65
N LYS A 32 -2.16 3.21 2.39
CA LYS A 32 -2.56 2.07 1.53
C LYS A 32 -1.99 2.19 0.12
N LEU A 33 -1.97 3.40 -0.45
CA LEU A 33 -1.40 3.64 -1.76
C LEU A 33 0.10 3.28 -1.78
N LEU A 34 0.86 3.71 -0.77
CA LEU A 34 2.29 3.40 -0.67
C LEU A 34 2.53 1.89 -0.50
N GLN A 35 1.74 1.21 0.33
CA GLN A 35 1.82 -0.24 0.50
C GLN A 35 1.60 -0.99 -0.82
N THR A 36 0.66 -0.53 -1.65
CA THR A 36 0.41 -1.15 -2.96
C THR A 36 1.48 -0.85 -4.01
N GLN A 37 2.08 0.34 -3.96
CA GLN A 37 3.09 0.77 -4.95
C GLN A 37 4.50 0.27 -4.62
N SER A 38 4.76 -0.05 -3.35
CA SER A 38 6.09 -0.48 -2.90
C SER A 38 5.97 -1.59 -1.86
N PRO A 39 5.34 -2.73 -2.21
CA PRO A 39 5.15 -3.85 -1.28
C PRO A 39 6.48 -4.32 -0.67
N ASP A 40 7.55 -4.33 -1.47
CA ASP A 40 8.91 -4.72 -1.04
C ASP A 40 9.47 -3.80 0.06
N GLN A 41 9.15 -2.50 0.02
CA GLN A 41 9.64 -1.52 1.00
C GLN A 41 8.90 -1.63 2.35
N TYR A 42 7.70 -2.20 2.34
CA TYR A 42 6.89 -2.45 3.54
C TYR A 42 6.94 -3.91 4.00
N GLY A 43 7.78 -4.75 3.39
CA GLY A 43 7.85 -6.18 3.71
C GLY A 43 6.56 -6.95 3.41
N ILE A 44 5.70 -6.41 2.54
CA ILE A 44 4.42 -7.03 2.17
C ILE A 44 4.70 -8.03 1.04
N GLN A 45 4.82 -9.32 1.39
CA GLN A 45 4.88 -10.36 0.37
C GLN A 45 3.50 -10.50 -0.29
N PRO A 46 3.38 -10.36 -1.62
CA PRO A 46 2.12 -10.59 -2.31
C PRO A 46 1.69 -12.06 -2.10
N VAL A 47 0.43 -12.27 -1.73
CA VAL A 47 -0.14 -13.62 -1.44
C VAL A 47 0.01 -14.58 -2.63
N ALA A 48 0.15 -14.05 -3.85
CA ALA A 48 0.46 -14.82 -5.05
C ALA A 48 1.79 -15.62 -4.95
N SER A 49 2.74 -15.20 -4.11
CA SER A 49 3.99 -15.95 -3.88
C SER A 49 3.84 -17.14 -2.93
N MET A 50 2.74 -17.25 -2.17
CA MET A 50 2.52 -18.39 -1.26
C MET A 50 1.98 -19.64 -1.97
N VAL A 51 1.35 -19.51 -3.13
CA VAL A 51 0.78 -20.65 -3.87
C VAL A 51 1.79 -21.37 -4.77
N SER A 52 2.96 -20.79 -5.05
CA SER A 52 3.98 -21.44 -5.91
C SER A 52 4.89 -22.45 -5.22
N ARG A 53 4.81 -22.64 -3.89
CA ARG A 53 5.67 -23.63 -3.19
C ARG A 53 5.02 -24.99 -2.92
N SER A 54 3.71 -25.14 -3.11
CA SER A 54 3.01 -26.38 -2.77
C SER A 54 2.79 -27.34 -3.95
N GLN A 55 3.31 -27.05 -5.15
CA GLN A 55 3.12 -27.88 -6.35
C GLN A 55 4.40 -28.49 -6.94
N ILE A 56 5.53 -28.47 -6.23
CA ILE A 56 6.75 -29.17 -6.65
C ILE A 56 7.10 -30.23 -5.62
N GLN A 57 6.25 -31.24 -5.45
CA GLN A 57 6.60 -32.54 -4.85
C GLN A 57 5.39 -33.48 -4.92
N GLN A 58 5.16 -34.07 -6.09
CA GLN A 58 4.57 -35.41 -6.23
C GLN A 58 4.67 -35.85 -7.69
N ALA A 59 5.86 -36.32 -8.04
CA ALA A 59 6.09 -37.21 -9.17
C ALA A 59 7.32 -38.07 -8.82
N ALA A 60 7.07 -39.26 -8.28
CA ALA A 60 7.91 -40.45 -8.32
C ALA A 60 7.09 -41.63 -7.78
#